data_AF-A0AAV7JEE4-F1
#
_entry.id   AF-A0AAV7JEE4-F1
#
_cell.length_a   1.000
_cell.length_b   1.000
_cell.length_c   1.000
_cell.angle_alpha   90.00
_cell.angle_beta   90.00
_cell.angle_gamma   90.00
#
_symmetry.space_group_name_H-M   'P 1'
#
loop_
_entity.id
_entity.type
_entity.pdbx_description
1 polymer ?
#
loop_
_entity_poly.entity_id
_entity_poly.type
_entity_poly.pdbx_seq_one_letter_code
_entity_poly.pdbx_strand_id
1 'polypeptide(L)'
;MLQRSWLPVSVNTNILHSEARITYYRCRDEELIRYFSEEGGFVFCNNIPGLLSAMGLSQYNSNEWRLFINSSKRSLKCVLLHIGNKFACVPIGHSIIFKEHYATVKMVLQKQCYDEHNWTACVELKMVNILLGQQSDYT
;
A
#
# COMPACT_ATOMS: atom_id res chain seq x y z
N MET A 1 8.80 -44.32 7.39
CA MET A 1 7.90 -44.76 8.48
C MET A 1 8.53 -44.38 9.80
N LEU A 2 8.17 -43.20 10.34
CA LEU A 2 8.40 -42.81 11.74
C LEU A 2 7.21 -41.92 12.14
N GLN A 3 6.21 -42.52 12.77
CA GLN A 3 5.08 -41.81 13.37
C GLN A 3 5.60 -41.03 14.59
N ARG A 4 5.45 -39.70 14.57
CA ARG A 4 5.43 -38.89 15.80
C ARG A 4 3.97 -38.57 16.09
N SER A 5 3.43 -39.29 17.06
CA SER A 5 2.10 -39.10 17.62
C SER A 5 2.04 -37.76 18.37
N TRP A 6 1.23 -36.84 17.89
CA TRP A 6 0.79 -35.69 18.66
C TRP A 6 -0.43 -36.12 19.48
N LEU A 7 -0.24 -36.36 20.78
CA LEU A 7 -1.36 -36.35 21.72
C LEU A 7 -1.62 -34.88 22.09
N PRO A 8 -2.87 -34.38 22.03
CA PRO A 8 -3.15 -33.04 22.51
C PRO A 8 -3.17 -33.07 24.04
N VAL A 9 -2.15 -32.46 24.65
CA VAL A 9 -2.25 -32.06 26.06
C VAL A 9 -3.23 -30.90 26.09
N SER A 10 -4.43 -31.14 26.63
CA SER A 10 -5.45 -30.12 26.86
C SER A 10 -5.02 -29.23 28.04
N VAL A 11 -4.03 -28.38 27.82
CA VAL A 11 -3.80 -27.24 28.71
C VAL A 11 -4.90 -26.23 28.41
N ASN A 12 -5.86 -26.12 29.32
CA ASN A 12 -6.93 -25.14 29.23
C ASN A 12 -6.35 -23.75 29.53
N THR A 13 -5.70 -23.12 28.54
CA THR A 13 -5.16 -21.76 28.63
C THR A 13 -6.19 -20.72 28.19
N ASN A 14 -7.42 -20.79 28.67
CA ASN A 14 -8.37 -19.70 28.47
C ASN A 14 -8.20 -18.66 29.59
N ILE A 15 -7.19 -17.79 29.40
CA ILE A 15 -6.91 -16.62 30.25
C ILE A 15 -7.91 -15.47 29.99
N LEU A 16 -8.67 -15.58 28.90
CA LEU A 16 -9.61 -14.55 28.47
C LEU A 16 -11.00 -14.79 29.07
N HIS A 17 -11.63 -13.70 29.51
CA HIS A 17 -13.02 -13.69 29.98
C HIS A 17 -13.95 -14.21 28.87
N SER A 18 -15.07 -14.85 29.25
CA SER A 18 -16.01 -15.48 28.31
C SER A 18 -16.62 -14.50 27.28
N GLU A 19 -16.57 -13.21 27.57
CA GLU A 19 -17.06 -12.13 26.71
C GLU A 19 -15.97 -11.51 25.82
N ALA A 20 -14.72 -11.98 25.94
CA ALA A 20 -13.62 -11.46 25.14
C ALA A 20 -13.83 -11.80 23.67
N ARG A 21 -13.98 -10.75 22.85
CA ARG A 21 -14.08 -10.89 21.40
C ARG A 21 -12.69 -11.06 20.80
N ILE A 22 -12.33 -12.30 20.46
CA ILE A 22 -11.08 -12.59 19.76
C ILE A 22 -11.27 -12.30 18.27
N THR A 23 -10.42 -11.44 17.71
CA THR A 23 -10.31 -11.24 16.27
C THR A 23 -8.94 -11.72 15.82
N TYR A 24 -8.91 -12.76 14.99
CA TYR A 24 -7.69 -13.29 14.38
C TYR A 24 -7.26 -12.45 13.18
N TYR A 25 -5.97 -12.52 12.82
CA TYR A 25 -5.46 -11.94 11.59
C TYR A 25 -6.29 -12.46 10.41
N ARG A 26 -6.85 -11.53 9.62
CA ARG A 26 -7.72 -11.87 8.50
C ARG A 26 -6.81 -12.21 7.32
N CYS A 27 -6.86 -13.43 6.81
CA CYS A 27 -6.22 -13.85 5.54
C CYS A 27 -6.81 -13.19 4.28
N ARG A 28 -7.49 -12.03 4.41
CA ARG A 28 -8.13 -11.33 3.28
C ARG A 28 -7.10 -10.73 2.32
N ASP A 29 -5.87 -10.55 2.79
CA ASP A 29 -4.76 -10.05 2.00
C ASP A 29 -4.12 -11.12 1.11
N GLU A 30 -4.28 -12.42 1.43
CA GLU A 30 -3.73 -13.54 0.63
C GLU A 30 -4.14 -13.47 -0.84
N GLU A 31 -5.40 -13.12 -1.11
CA GLU A 31 -5.91 -12.98 -2.46
C GLU A 31 -5.35 -11.73 -3.17
N LEU A 32 -5.03 -10.68 -2.40
CA LEU A 32 -4.60 -9.39 -2.90
C LEU A 32 -3.07 -9.29 -3.10
N ILE A 33 -2.28 -10.11 -2.40
CA ILE A 33 -0.81 -10.11 -2.48
C ILE A 33 -0.31 -10.27 -3.93
N ARG A 34 -1.04 -11.02 -4.76
CA ARG A 34 -0.69 -11.21 -6.19
C ARG A 34 -0.61 -9.91 -6.99
N TYR A 35 -1.32 -8.87 -6.55
CA TYR A 35 -1.31 -7.55 -7.20
C TYR A 35 -0.15 -6.67 -6.77
N PHE A 36 0.72 -7.14 -5.87
CA PHE A 36 1.87 -6.39 -5.39
C PHE A 36 3.18 -7.06 -5.79
N SER A 37 4.16 -6.23 -6.10
CA SER A 37 5.55 -6.62 -6.33
C SER A 37 6.46 -5.81 -5.42
N GLU A 38 7.66 -6.32 -5.13
CA GLU A 38 8.68 -5.61 -4.38
C GLU A 38 9.95 -5.46 -5.22
N GLU A 39 10.49 -4.24 -5.26
CA GLU A 39 11.78 -3.97 -5.87
C GLU A 39 12.54 -2.92 -5.05
N GLY A 40 13.77 -3.25 -4.65
CA GLY A 40 14.64 -2.32 -3.92
C GLY A 40 14.04 -1.82 -2.59
N GLY A 41 13.19 -2.61 -1.93
CA GLY A 41 12.50 -2.23 -0.69
C GLY A 41 11.32 -1.28 -0.88
N PHE A 42 10.77 -1.21 -2.09
CA PHE A 42 9.48 -0.59 -2.37
C PHE A 42 8.50 -1.64 -2.86
N VAL A 43 7.44 -1.80 -2.09
CA VAL A 43 6.28 -2.61 -2.46
C VAL A 43 5.35 -1.71 -3.25
N PHE A 44 4.91 -2.16 -4.42
CA PHE A 44 4.01 -1.41 -5.29
C PHE A 44 2.98 -2.32 -5.95
N CYS A 45 1.80 -1.76 -6.23
CA CYS A 45 0.76 -2.44 -6.97
C CYS A 45 1.18 -2.57 -8.44
N ASN A 46 1.26 -3.80 -8.95
CA ASN A 46 1.64 -4.13 -10.31
C ASN A 46 0.45 -4.20 -11.29
N ASN A 47 -0.79 -4.18 -10.78
CA ASN A 47 -2.01 -4.21 -11.58
C ASN A 47 -3.17 -3.50 -10.85
N ILE A 48 -3.28 -2.19 -11.07
CA ILE A 48 -4.29 -1.33 -10.43
C ILE A 48 -5.73 -1.74 -10.79
N PRO A 49 -6.10 -1.94 -12.07
CA PRO A 49 -7.46 -2.36 -12.41
C PRO A 49 -7.83 -3.69 -11.77
N GLY A 50 -6.90 -4.64 -11.74
CA GLY A 50 -7.08 -5.95 -11.11
C GLY A 50 -7.29 -5.85 -9.61
N LEU A 51 -6.46 -5.07 -8.91
CA LEU A 51 -6.59 -4.84 -7.47
C LEU A 51 -7.95 -4.21 -7.13
N LEU A 52 -8.35 -3.16 -7.85
CA LEU A 52 -9.62 -2.49 -7.60
C LEU A 52 -10.82 -3.39 -7.92
N SER A 53 -10.74 -4.20 -8.99
CA SER A 53 -11.76 -5.19 -9.31
C SER A 53 -11.91 -6.26 -8.24
N ALA A 54 -10.79 -6.77 -7.71
CA ALA A 54 -10.80 -7.72 -6.58
C ALA A 54 -11.38 -7.11 -5.29
N MET A 55 -11.25 -5.79 -5.12
CA MET A 55 -11.89 -5.04 -4.02
C MET A 55 -13.37 -4.72 -4.27
N GLY A 56 -13.95 -5.15 -5.40
CA GLY A 56 -15.37 -5.00 -5.72
C GLY A 56 -15.71 -3.79 -6.60
N LEU A 57 -14.72 -3.11 -7.21
CA LEU A 57 -14.97 -2.07 -8.21
C LEU A 57 -15.35 -2.72 -9.55
N SER A 58 -16.53 -2.42 -10.07
CA SER A 58 -17.02 -3.02 -11.33
C SER A 58 -16.23 -2.59 -12.55
N GLN A 59 -15.84 -1.31 -12.62
CA GLN A 59 -15.06 -0.77 -13.73
C GLN A 59 -14.09 0.29 -13.21
N TYR A 60 -12.82 0.15 -13.59
CA TYR A 60 -11.81 1.16 -13.31
C TYR A 60 -11.87 2.30 -14.33
N ASN A 61 -11.93 3.53 -13.84
CA ASN A 61 -11.77 4.76 -14.62
C ASN A 61 -10.76 5.66 -13.90
N SER A 62 -9.58 5.90 -14.50
CA SER A 62 -8.52 6.66 -13.84
C SER A 62 -8.93 8.08 -13.46
N ASN A 63 -9.85 8.70 -14.21
CA ASN A 63 -10.32 10.06 -13.95
C ASN A 63 -11.10 10.21 -12.64
N GLU A 64 -11.54 9.10 -12.03
CA GLU A 64 -12.24 9.09 -10.74
C GLU A 64 -11.29 9.01 -9.54
N TRP A 65 -9.98 8.90 -9.78
CA TRP A 65 -8.97 8.69 -8.76
C TRP A 65 -7.89 9.77 -8.77
N ARG A 66 -7.33 10.02 -7.59
CA ARG A 66 -6.16 10.88 -7.37
C ARG A 66 -5.06 10.06 -6.72
N LEU A 67 -3.82 10.32 -7.13
CA LEU A 67 -2.66 9.71 -6.51
C LEU A 67 -2.23 10.57 -5.34
N PHE A 68 -2.25 10.02 -4.14
CA PHE A 68 -1.71 10.65 -2.95
C PHE A 68 -0.33 10.08 -2.60
N ILE A 69 0.69 10.94 -2.57
CA ILE A 69 2.04 10.55 -2.12
C ILE A 69 2.37 11.30 -0.84
N ASN A 70 2.57 10.53 0.22
CA ASN A 70 3.01 11.05 1.50
C ASN A 70 4.30 10.41 1.92
N SER A 71 5.14 11.21 2.55
CA SER A 71 6.45 10.79 3.01
C SER A 71 6.67 11.28 4.42
N SER A 72 7.38 10.47 5.20
CA SER A 72 7.78 10.78 6.55
C SER A 72 9.22 10.35 6.72
N LYS A 73 9.83 10.73 7.85
CA LYS A 73 11.19 10.28 8.21
C LYS A 73 11.39 8.76 8.15
N ARG A 74 10.31 7.96 8.30
CA ARG A 74 10.37 6.50 8.40
C ARG A 74 9.77 5.77 7.21
N SER A 75 8.99 6.43 6.36
CA SER A 75 8.32 5.74 5.27
C SER A 75 7.78 6.66 4.20
N LEU A 76 7.76 6.15 2.98
CA LEU A 76 7.00 6.64 1.84
C LEU A 76 5.73 5.79 1.67
N LYS A 77 4.61 6.43 1.34
CA LYS A 77 3.33 5.78 1.08
C LYS A 77 2.67 6.40 -0.16
N CYS A 78 2.14 5.54 -1.01
CA CYS A 78 1.35 5.88 -2.19
C CYS A 78 -0.05 5.31 -2.02
N VAL A 79 -1.06 6.15 -2.21
CA VAL A 79 -2.46 5.82 -1.92
C VAL A 79 -3.34 6.38 -3.02
N LEU A 80 -4.30 5.60 -3.52
CA LEU A 80 -5.34 6.10 -4.40
C LEU A 80 -6.53 6.64 -3.60
N LEU A 81 -6.97 7.83 -3.97
CA LEU A 81 -8.12 8.52 -3.39
C LEU A 81 -9.21 8.66 -4.44
N HIS A 82 -10.40 8.13 -4.16
CA HIS A 82 -11.55 8.31 -5.04
C HIS A 82 -12.15 9.71 -4.87
N ILE A 83 -12.31 10.47 -5.94
CA ILE A 83 -12.71 11.89 -5.92
C ILE A 83 -14.05 12.11 -5.21
N GLY A 84 -15.02 11.21 -5.43
CA GLY A 84 -16.33 11.30 -4.80
C GLY A 84 -16.41 10.70 -3.40
N ASN A 85 -15.29 10.26 -2.80
CA ASN A 85 -15.22 9.57 -1.50
C ASN A 85 -16.18 8.37 -1.34
N LYS A 86 -16.70 7.82 -2.45
CA LYS A 86 -17.56 6.64 -2.48
C LYS A 86 -16.83 5.37 -2.04
N PHE A 87 -15.53 5.33 -2.29
CA PHE A 87 -14.65 4.22 -1.95
C PHE A 87 -13.61 4.66 -0.91
N ALA A 88 -13.17 3.71 -0.10
CA ALA A 88 -12.06 3.91 0.81
C ALA A 88 -10.77 4.18 0.04
N CYS A 89 -9.80 4.82 0.71
CA CYS A 89 -8.46 4.98 0.16
C CYS A 89 -7.78 3.61 -0.02
N VAL A 90 -7.09 3.42 -1.15
CA VAL A 90 -6.45 2.14 -1.49
C VAL A 90 -4.93 2.33 -1.48
N PRO A 91 -4.19 1.67 -0.57
CA PRO A 91 -2.74 1.72 -0.58
C PRO A 91 -2.20 0.97 -1.81
N ILE A 92 -1.39 1.65 -2.61
CA ILE A 92 -0.81 1.11 -3.85
C ILE A 92 0.72 1.09 -3.82
N GLY A 93 1.34 1.67 -2.80
CA GLY A 93 2.78 1.55 -2.62
C GLY A 93 3.27 1.94 -1.24
N HIS A 94 4.37 1.32 -0.82
CA HIS A 94 4.99 1.56 0.47
C HIS A 94 6.49 1.26 0.44
N SER A 95 7.28 2.11 1.08
CA SER A 95 8.69 1.82 1.42
C SER A 95 9.02 2.38 2.80
N ILE A 96 9.91 1.70 3.52
CA ILE A 96 10.54 2.19 4.75
C ILE A 96 12.00 2.64 4.54
N ILE A 97 12.58 2.32 3.37
CA ILE A 97 13.98 2.59 3.06
C ILE A 97 14.12 3.95 2.38
N PHE A 98 13.13 4.31 1.58
CA PHE A 98 13.22 5.45 0.70
C PHE A 98 13.08 6.80 1.40
N LYS A 99 14.00 7.69 1.03
CA LYS A 99 14.03 9.09 1.39
C LYS A 99 13.48 9.96 0.26
N GLU A 100 13.10 11.17 0.65
CA GLU A 100 12.45 12.18 -0.18
C GLU A 100 13.47 12.86 -1.11
N HIS A 101 13.88 12.12 -2.14
CA HIS A 101 14.79 12.59 -3.19
C HIS A 101 14.12 12.48 -4.56
N TYR A 102 14.50 13.36 -5.49
CA TYR A 102 13.95 13.38 -6.84
C TYR A 102 13.98 12.00 -7.53
N ALA A 103 15.13 11.31 -7.47
CA ALA A 103 15.28 9.99 -8.08
C ALA A 103 14.29 8.95 -7.51
N THR A 104 14.08 8.98 -6.18
CA THR A 104 13.11 8.12 -5.50
C THR A 104 11.69 8.40 -5.98
N VAL A 105 11.29 9.68 -5.99
CA VAL A 105 9.92 10.07 -6.36
C VAL A 105 9.65 9.75 -7.83
N LYS A 106 10.64 9.97 -8.71
CA LYS A 106 10.57 9.58 -10.12
C LYS A 106 10.35 8.08 -10.28
N MET A 107 11.14 7.26 -9.60
CA MET A 107 11.00 5.81 -9.66
C MET A 107 9.64 5.35 -9.14
N VAL A 108 9.14 5.97 -8.07
CA VAL A 108 7.81 5.69 -7.50
C VAL A 108 6.70 5.99 -8.52
N LEU A 109 6.75 7.15 -9.19
CA LEU A 109 5.76 7.49 -10.22
C LEU A 109 5.81 6.52 -11.41
N GLN A 110 7.00 6.09 -11.82
CA GLN A 110 7.18 5.11 -12.90
C GLN A 110 6.60 3.75 -12.54
N LYS A 111 6.87 3.24 -11.33
CA LYS A 111 6.33 1.95 -10.86
C LYS A 111 4.82 1.95 -10.69
N GLN A 112 4.20 3.12 -10.56
CA GLN A 112 2.75 3.28 -10.46
C GLN A 112 2.09 3.56 -11.83
N CYS A 113 2.84 3.47 -12.94
CA CYS A 113 2.37 3.81 -14.28
C CYS A 113 1.63 5.16 -14.33
N TYR A 114 2.16 6.17 -13.62
CA TYR A 114 1.48 7.45 -13.43
C TYR A 114 1.10 8.13 -14.76
N ASP A 115 2.00 8.10 -15.75
CA ASP A 115 1.77 8.72 -17.06
C ASP A 115 0.63 8.05 -17.84
N GLU A 116 0.41 6.75 -17.65
CA GLU A 116 -0.68 6.00 -18.30
C GLU A 116 -2.03 6.31 -17.65
N HIS A 117 -2.05 6.45 -16.33
CA HIS A 117 -3.27 6.72 -15.60
C HIS A 117 -3.67 8.20 -15.60
N ASN A 118 -2.69 9.09 -15.73
CA ASN A 118 -2.88 10.55 -15.73
C ASN A 118 -3.68 11.05 -14.51
N TRP A 119 -3.45 10.45 -13.34
CA TRP A 119 -4.10 10.86 -12.10
C TRP A 119 -3.72 12.28 -11.72
N THR A 120 -4.62 13.01 -11.09
CA THR A 120 -4.20 14.22 -10.37
C THR A 120 -3.35 13.81 -9.16
N ALA A 121 -2.10 14.26 -9.12
CA ALA A 121 -1.23 14.06 -7.97
C ALA A 121 -1.58 15.02 -6.82
N CYS A 122 -1.80 14.46 -5.63
CA CYS A 122 -1.92 15.17 -4.37
C CYS A 122 -0.71 14.81 -3.52
N VAL A 123 0.20 15.76 -3.30
CA VAL A 123 1.45 15.50 -2.58
C VAL A 123 1.66 16.54 -1.48
N GLU A 124 2.45 16.18 -0.47
CA GLU A 124 2.86 17.13 0.57
C GLU A 124 3.68 18.28 -0.04
N LEU A 125 3.63 19.48 0.56
CA LEU A 125 4.30 20.68 0.03
C LEU A 125 5.80 20.45 -0.26
N LYS A 126 6.52 19.74 0.61
CA LYS A 126 7.92 19.39 0.38
C LYS A 126 8.13 18.52 -0.87
N MET A 127 7.19 17.63 -1.18
CA MET A 127 7.20 16.81 -2.38
C MET A 127 6.89 17.61 -3.63
N VAL A 128 6.06 18.65 -3.53
CA VAL A 128 5.88 19.63 -4.61
C VAL A 128 7.22 20.26 -4.98
N ASN A 129 8.00 20.71 -3.98
CA ASN A 129 9.32 21.31 -4.23
C ASN A 129 10.28 20.32 -4.92
N ILE A 130 10.29 19.04 -4.51
CA ILE A 130 11.09 17.98 -5.15
C ILE A 130 10.68 17.80 -6.61
N LEU A 131 9.38 17.68 -6.88
CA LEU A 131 8.84 17.45 -8.22
C LEU A 131 9.10 18.62 -9.17
N LEU A 132 9.06 19.86 -8.65
CA LEU A 132 9.34 21.08 -9.41
C LEU A 132 10.83 21.40 -9.53
N GLY A 133 11.73 20.57 -8.97
CA GLY A 133 13.17 20.85 -8.97
C GLY A 133 13.56 22.07 -8.14
N GLN A 134 12.73 22.46 -7.17
CA GLN A 134 12.93 23.60 -6.28
C GLN A 134 13.72 23.24 -5.00
N GLN A 135 14.38 22.08 -4.97
CA GLN A 135 15.37 21.80 -3.94
C GLN A 135 16.58 22.69 -4.21
N SER A 136 16.66 23.83 -3.52
CA SER A 136 17.92 24.53 -3.36
C SER A 136 18.83 23.67 -2.49
N ASP A 137 20.07 23.46 -2.94
CA ASP A 137 21.08 22.72 -2.19
C ASP A 137 21.28 23.37 -0.81
N TYR A 138 20.68 22.77 0.22
CA TYR A 138 21.13 22.89 1.60
C TYR A 138 21.61 21.51 2.04
N THR A 139 22.78 21.14 1.50
CA THR A 139 23.73 20.24 2.16
C THR A 139 24.67 21.05 3.02
#